data_AF-A0A7C3NCE6-F1
#
_entry.id   AF-A0A7C3NCE6-F1
#
_cell.length_a   1.000
_cell.length_b   1.000
_cell.length_c   1.000
_cell.angle_alpha   90.00
_cell.angle_beta   90.00
_cell.angle_gamma   90.00
#
_symmetry.space_group_name_H-M   'P 1'
#
loop_
_entity.id
_entity.type
_entity.pdbx_description
1 polymer ?
#
loop_
_entity_poly.entity_id
_entity_poly.type
_entity_poly.pdbx_seq_one_letter_code
_entity_poly.pdbx_strand_id
1 'polypeptide(L)'
;MAKSKQIFQTSQRTGKLFTLGDVIALALIVVLLYAGARLAFNAPEVIPGPEISLSPGVLPWYTLLSVGRMTAAYALSMLFTLLYGRAAAYNRRAEQLLMPLLDVLQSVPILSFLPVVLLSLSAVMPQNIAAELASIVLIFTSQAWNLTFAWYQSLTTIPKELREASSIFRLNAWMRFKNLELPFGMISLVWNSMMSWAGGWFFLMAAEIFTVGARDFRLPGLGAYLHEAANQGDLTAIGWGLFALVSTVIVLDQVVWRPLIAWSDRFKLEMVENDEPPTSWFYDLVANSRLVNLLSDRLVKPISEKFDDLLIRLFPMRPVTPESRTASNWRVILFSALLGIGLLFGLYRAGLMLLAIPVAQWGQIGLNVLATLVRVSLALLIAFAWTVPLGVAIGTNRRLAAILQPVVQVTASVPATALFPVILLLVLNLPGGLNLAAVLLMLMGTQWYLLFNIIAGASAIPQDLKYTTQLMQLSGWERWRTLILPAVFPYLITGAITASGGAWNASIVAEYQNFGGQTLRVTGIGAMIAQATADGNYPLLLASTLAMVLTVIVINRLVWRRLYRLAEEKYRME
;
A
#
# COMPACT_ATOMS: atom_id res chain seq x y z
N MET A 1 -27.65 10.05 39.16
CA MET A 1 -27.13 9.94 37.78
C MET A 1 -26.45 11.26 37.41
N ALA A 2 -25.14 11.37 37.66
CA ALA A 2 -24.36 12.54 37.29
C ALA A 2 -23.79 12.32 35.88
N LYS A 3 -24.10 13.22 34.94
CA LYS A 3 -23.49 13.24 33.60
C LYS A 3 -22.00 13.52 33.74
N SER A 4 -21.15 12.54 33.42
CA SER A 4 -19.71 12.78 33.27
C SER A 4 -19.50 13.75 32.11
N LYS A 5 -19.08 14.99 32.41
CA LYS A 5 -18.53 15.88 31.39
C LYS A 5 -17.27 15.20 30.84
N GLN A 6 -17.28 14.82 29.56
CA GLN A 6 -16.07 14.41 28.85
C GLN A 6 -15.11 15.61 28.80
N ILE A 7 -14.04 15.56 29.58
CA ILE A 7 -13.01 16.60 29.67
C ILE A 7 -12.06 16.53 28.46
N PHE A 8 -12.02 15.40 27.75
CA PHE A 8 -11.30 15.23 26.50
C PHE A 8 -12.28 15.18 25.32
N GLN A 9 -12.40 16.31 24.60
CA GLN A 9 -12.93 16.30 23.25
C GLN A 9 -11.76 16.02 22.29
N THR A 10 -11.71 14.81 21.74
CA THR A 10 -10.82 14.48 20.62
C THR A 10 -11.12 15.44 19.46
N SER A 11 -10.09 16.12 18.97
CA SER A 11 -10.20 17.17 17.94
C SER A 11 -10.62 16.64 16.55
N GLN A 12 -10.80 15.33 16.38
CA GLN A 12 -11.41 14.78 15.19
C GLN A 12 -12.91 15.07 15.19
N ARG A 13 -13.27 16.21 14.58
CA ARG A 13 -14.65 16.57 14.26
C ARG A 13 -15.34 15.36 13.64
N THR A 14 -16.43 14.97 14.28
CA THR A 14 -17.49 14.10 13.79
C THR A 14 -17.91 14.52 12.38
N GLY A 15 -17.22 13.96 11.38
CA GLY A 15 -17.45 14.24 9.99
C GLY A 15 -18.65 13.45 9.49
N LYS A 16 -19.60 14.16 8.85
CA LYS A 16 -20.71 13.64 8.07
C LYS A 16 -20.39 12.31 7.36
N LEU A 17 -21.40 11.45 7.18
CA LEU A 17 -21.30 10.17 6.46
C LEU A 17 -20.65 10.32 5.07
N PHE A 18 -20.78 11.47 4.42
CA PHE A 18 -20.01 11.87 3.23
C PHE A 18 -19.46 13.30 3.42
N THR A 19 -18.17 13.49 3.15
CA THR A 19 -17.51 14.80 3.10
C THR A 19 -17.46 15.31 1.66
N LEU A 20 -17.30 16.62 1.48
CA LEU A 20 -17.15 17.22 0.15
C LEU A 20 -15.89 16.70 -0.57
N GLY A 21 -14.84 16.38 0.18
CA GLY A 21 -13.63 15.75 -0.37
C GLY A 21 -13.91 14.37 -0.96
N ASP A 22 -14.76 13.56 -0.33
CA ASP A 22 -15.15 12.24 -0.84
C ASP A 22 -15.89 12.33 -2.18
N VAL A 23 -16.82 13.30 -2.29
CA VAL A 23 -17.58 13.51 -3.52
C VAL A 23 -16.66 13.96 -4.65
N ILE A 24 -15.71 14.86 -4.37
CA ILE A 24 -14.72 15.30 -5.35
C ILE A 24 -13.82 14.14 -5.78
N ALA A 25 -13.35 13.32 -4.83
CA ALA A 25 -12.48 12.20 -5.14
C ALA A 25 -13.19 11.13 -5.99
N LEU A 26 -14.44 10.78 -5.65
CA LEU A 26 -15.26 9.89 -6.47
C LEU A 26 -15.50 10.45 -7.87
N ALA A 27 -15.83 11.74 -7.96
CA ALA A 27 -16.00 12.40 -9.26
C ALA A 27 -14.72 12.36 -10.10
N LEU A 28 -13.56 12.61 -9.49
CA LEU A 28 -12.27 12.54 -10.16
C LEU A 28 -12.00 11.14 -10.72
N ILE A 29 -12.25 10.09 -9.94
CA ILE A 29 -12.08 8.70 -10.38
C ILE A 29 -12.99 8.39 -11.57
N VAL A 30 -14.27 8.76 -11.48
CA VAL A 30 -15.22 8.56 -12.59
C VAL A 30 -14.73 9.24 -13.87
N VAL A 31 -14.24 10.48 -13.75
CA VAL A 31 -13.71 11.25 -14.89
C VAL A 31 -12.43 10.63 -15.45
N LEU A 32 -11.50 10.20 -14.59
CA LEU A 32 -10.25 9.56 -15.02
C LEU A 32 -10.52 8.23 -15.74
N LEU A 33 -11.40 7.39 -15.17
CA LEU A 33 -11.79 6.12 -15.78
C LEU A 33 -12.49 6.35 -17.13
N TYR A 34 -13.40 7.33 -17.21
CA TYR A 34 -14.02 7.73 -18.48
C TYR A 34 -13.00 8.23 -19.51
N ALA A 35 -12.09 9.11 -19.09
CA ALA A 35 -11.09 9.69 -19.99
C ALA A 35 -10.20 8.60 -20.60
N GLY A 36 -9.75 7.64 -19.80
CA GLY A 36 -8.98 6.51 -20.32
C GLY A 36 -9.79 5.59 -21.22
N ALA A 37 -11.03 5.27 -20.86
CA ALA A 37 -11.93 4.54 -21.73
C ALA A 37 -12.12 5.24 -23.09
N ARG A 38 -12.15 6.58 -23.10
CA ARG A 38 -12.25 7.36 -24.36
C ARG A 38 -10.98 7.31 -25.19
N LEU A 39 -9.81 7.48 -24.56
CA LEU A 39 -8.51 7.45 -25.23
C LEU A 39 -8.22 6.06 -25.81
N ALA A 40 -8.75 5.01 -25.18
CA ALA A 40 -8.67 3.63 -25.62
C ALA A 40 -9.29 3.35 -27.00
N PHE A 41 -10.37 4.07 -27.36
CA PHE A 41 -11.07 3.88 -28.64
C PHE A 41 -10.24 4.34 -29.84
N ASN A 42 -9.25 5.20 -29.64
CA ASN A 42 -8.43 5.78 -30.73
C ASN A 42 -7.07 5.09 -30.91
N ALA A 43 -6.76 4.05 -30.12
CA ALA A 43 -5.50 3.33 -30.18
C ALA A 43 -5.52 2.22 -31.26
N PRO A 44 -4.35 1.84 -31.82
CA PRO A 44 -4.26 0.83 -32.89
C PRO A 44 -4.88 -0.53 -32.51
N GLU A 45 -5.40 -1.27 -33.49
CA GLU A 45 -6.28 -2.43 -33.27
C GLU A 45 -5.56 -3.69 -32.75
N VAL A 46 -4.31 -3.94 -33.16
CA VAL A 46 -3.54 -5.14 -32.77
C VAL A 46 -2.09 -4.77 -32.50
N ILE A 47 -1.55 -5.26 -31.39
CA ILE A 47 -0.13 -5.12 -31.03
C ILE A 47 0.35 -6.51 -30.59
N PRO A 48 1.28 -7.14 -31.34
CA PRO A 48 1.92 -8.36 -30.89
C PRO A 48 2.95 -8.01 -29.80
N GLY A 49 2.76 -8.57 -28.61
CA GLY A 49 3.73 -8.44 -27.52
C GLY A 49 5.02 -9.21 -27.82
N PRO A 50 6.14 -8.87 -27.15
CA PRO A 50 7.39 -9.62 -27.30
C PRO A 50 7.24 -11.07 -26.80
N GLU A 51 7.89 -12.01 -27.47
CA GLU A 51 7.97 -13.39 -26.98
C GLU A 51 8.77 -13.47 -25.68
N ILE A 52 8.23 -14.19 -24.68
CA ILE A 52 8.87 -14.39 -23.38
C ILE A 52 9.64 -15.70 -23.41
N SER A 53 10.97 -15.64 -23.25
CA SER A 53 11.81 -16.84 -23.18
C SER A 53 11.72 -17.46 -21.80
N LEU A 54 11.48 -18.78 -21.76
CA LEU A 54 11.51 -19.58 -20.52
C LEU A 54 12.87 -20.21 -20.21
N SER A 55 13.94 -19.74 -20.87
CA SER A 55 15.29 -20.28 -20.60
C SER A 55 15.82 -19.81 -19.23
N PRO A 56 16.45 -20.69 -18.43
CA PRO A 56 16.99 -20.27 -17.12
C PRO A 56 18.07 -19.17 -17.22
N GLY A 57 18.77 -19.07 -18.37
CA GLY A 57 19.81 -18.07 -18.61
C GLY A 57 19.30 -16.64 -18.71
N VAL A 58 18.01 -16.42 -19.01
CA VAL A 58 17.43 -15.06 -19.07
C VAL A 58 16.99 -14.53 -17.71
N LEU A 59 16.88 -15.40 -16.70
CA LEU A 59 16.39 -15.02 -15.37
C LEU A 59 17.17 -13.87 -14.73
N PRO A 60 18.52 -13.83 -14.73
CA PRO A 60 19.25 -12.70 -14.16
C PRO A 60 18.90 -11.36 -14.81
N TRP A 61 18.68 -11.35 -16.13
CA TRP A 61 18.30 -10.15 -16.87
C TRP A 61 16.86 -9.73 -16.56
N TYR A 62 15.94 -10.70 -16.55
CA TYR A 62 14.54 -10.46 -16.17
C TYR A 62 14.41 -9.97 -14.73
N THR A 63 15.22 -10.50 -13.81
CA THR A 63 15.34 -10.02 -12.43
C THR A 63 15.75 -8.55 -12.40
N LEU A 64 16.78 -8.17 -13.16
CA LEU A 64 17.26 -6.80 -13.19
C LEU A 64 16.20 -5.83 -13.70
N LEU A 65 15.46 -6.21 -14.76
CA LEU A 65 14.37 -5.39 -15.31
C LEU A 65 13.24 -5.20 -14.28
N SER A 66 12.77 -6.28 -13.66
CA SER A 66 11.71 -6.21 -12.64
C SER A 66 12.13 -5.40 -11.42
N VAL A 67 13.34 -5.63 -10.89
CA VAL A 67 13.88 -4.84 -9.77
C VAL A 67 14.04 -3.37 -10.17
N GLY A 68 14.52 -3.09 -11.38
CA GLY A 68 14.65 -1.73 -11.90
C GLY A 68 13.32 -0.98 -11.94
N ARG A 69 12.25 -1.61 -12.46
CA ARG A 69 10.89 -1.04 -12.45
C ARG A 69 10.39 -0.79 -11.03
N MET A 70 10.61 -1.74 -10.13
CA MET A 70 10.23 -1.60 -8.71
C MET A 70 10.99 -0.48 -8.00
N THR A 71 12.29 -0.31 -8.27
CA THR A 71 13.09 0.78 -7.72
C THR A 71 12.64 2.13 -8.27
N ALA A 72 12.36 2.24 -9.56
CA ALA A 72 11.85 3.47 -10.18
C ALA A 72 10.49 3.86 -9.59
N ALA A 73 9.57 2.89 -9.47
CA ALA A 73 8.28 3.08 -8.83
C ALA A 73 8.44 3.52 -7.36
N TYR A 74 9.34 2.87 -6.61
CA TYR A 74 9.56 3.20 -5.20
C TYR A 74 10.14 4.60 -5.01
N ALA A 75 11.06 5.03 -5.89
CA ALA A 75 11.59 6.39 -5.87
C ALA A 75 10.48 7.43 -6.10
N LEU A 76 9.57 7.17 -7.05
CA LEU A 76 8.39 8.01 -7.28
C LEU A 76 7.45 7.99 -6.07
N SER A 77 7.21 6.82 -5.48
CA SER A 77 6.37 6.67 -4.29
C SER A 77 6.94 7.43 -3.10
N MET A 78 8.26 7.37 -2.88
CA MET A 78 8.92 8.09 -1.80
C MET A 78 8.83 9.60 -1.99
N LEU A 79 9.08 10.09 -3.21
CA LEU A 79 8.93 11.51 -3.53
C LEU A 79 7.49 11.99 -3.32
N PHE A 80 6.52 11.23 -3.84
CA PHE A 80 5.10 11.49 -3.64
C PHE A 80 4.75 11.54 -2.15
N THR A 81 5.15 10.53 -1.38
CA THR A 81 4.92 10.44 0.06
C THR A 81 5.46 11.66 0.80
N LEU A 82 6.72 12.02 0.58
CA LEU A 82 7.38 13.12 1.29
C LEU A 82 6.70 14.46 1.01
N LEU A 83 6.31 14.72 -0.24
CA LEU A 83 5.66 15.97 -0.65
C LEU A 83 4.18 16.00 -0.26
N TYR A 84 3.42 14.96 -0.61
CA TYR A 84 1.98 14.86 -0.41
C TYR A 84 1.64 14.81 1.08
N GLY A 85 2.29 13.93 1.83
CA GLY A 85 2.03 13.77 3.27
C GLY A 85 2.45 15.01 4.07
N ARG A 86 3.53 15.69 3.68
CA ARG A 86 3.92 16.97 4.30
C ARG A 86 2.91 18.07 4.02
N ALA A 87 2.43 18.19 2.78
CA ALA A 87 1.41 19.16 2.42
C ALA A 87 0.11 18.93 3.19
N ALA A 88 -0.32 17.67 3.31
CA ALA A 88 -1.49 17.29 4.10
C ALA A 88 -1.30 17.57 5.61
N ALA A 89 -0.12 17.30 6.18
CA ALA A 89 0.13 17.46 7.61
C ALA A 89 0.17 18.92 8.08
N TYR A 90 0.65 19.85 7.25
CA TYR A 90 0.86 21.24 7.66
C TYR A 90 -0.15 22.25 7.13
N ASN A 91 -0.92 21.92 6.08
CA ASN A 91 -1.91 22.82 5.51
C ASN A 91 -3.33 22.27 5.72
N ARG A 92 -4.11 22.93 6.58
CA ARG A 92 -5.47 22.51 6.92
C ARG A 92 -6.44 22.45 5.74
N ARG A 93 -6.25 23.30 4.71
CA ARG A 93 -7.06 23.22 3.47
C ARG A 93 -6.64 22.03 2.62
N ALA A 94 -5.34 21.73 2.59
CA ALA A 94 -4.82 20.57 1.88
C ALA A 94 -5.27 19.28 2.56
N GLU A 95 -5.17 19.17 3.88
CA GLU A 95 -5.64 18.02 4.68
C GLU A 95 -7.09 17.63 4.33
N GLN A 96 -7.98 18.62 4.27
CA GLN A 96 -9.42 18.42 3.98
C GLN A 96 -9.71 17.86 2.58
N LEU A 97 -8.77 17.99 1.62
CA LEU A 97 -8.92 17.49 0.26
C LEU A 97 -8.04 16.26 0.02
N LEU A 98 -6.76 16.34 0.39
CA LEU A 98 -5.74 15.34 0.13
C LEU A 98 -5.97 14.05 0.92
N MET A 99 -6.42 14.11 2.18
CA MET A 99 -6.66 12.88 2.95
C MET A 99 -7.85 12.09 2.40
N PRO A 100 -9.05 12.69 2.18
CA PRO A 100 -10.15 11.99 1.51
C PRO A 100 -9.78 11.50 0.11
N LEU A 101 -9.02 12.28 -0.65
CA LEU A 101 -8.56 11.87 -1.98
C LEU A 101 -7.67 10.62 -1.89
N LEU A 102 -6.72 10.59 -0.96
CA LEU A 102 -5.85 9.45 -0.72
C LEU A 102 -6.65 8.22 -0.30
N ASP A 103 -7.62 8.39 0.60
CA ASP A 103 -8.50 7.32 1.09
C ASP A 103 -9.35 6.67 -0.01
N VAL A 104 -9.87 7.49 -0.94
CA VAL A 104 -10.67 6.99 -2.05
C VAL A 104 -9.77 6.38 -3.12
N LEU A 105 -8.63 7.01 -3.47
CA LEU A 105 -7.71 6.51 -4.49
C LEU A 105 -7.08 5.16 -4.10
N GLN A 106 -6.74 4.95 -2.81
CA GLN A 106 -6.23 3.64 -2.36
C GLN A 106 -7.25 2.51 -2.50
N SER A 107 -8.54 2.86 -2.54
CA SER A 107 -9.63 1.88 -2.67
C SER A 107 -9.89 1.51 -4.12
N VAL A 108 -9.28 2.20 -5.09
CA VAL A 108 -9.44 1.91 -6.52
C VAL A 108 -8.59 0.68 -6.86
N PRO A 109 -9.22 -0.38 -7.39
CA PRO A 109 -8.52 -1.51 -7.98
C PRO A 109 -7.41 -1.10 -8.94
N ILE A 110 -6.19 -1.57 -8.67
CA ILE A 110 -5.00 -1.25 -9.46
C ILE A 110 -5.16 -1.63 -10.94
N LEU A 111 -5.72 -2.82 -11.19
CA LEU A 111 -5.97 -3.32 -12.54
C LEU A 111 -7.05 -2.53 -13.31
N SER A 112 -7.98 -1.86 -12.62
CA SER A 112 -9.10 -1.18 -13.28
C SER A 112 -8.71 0.10 -14.02
N PHE A 113 -7.69 0.82 -13.55
CA PHE A 113 -7.23 2.05 -14.20
C PHE A 113 -5.96 1.83 -15.05
N LEU A 114 -5.40 0.63 -15.08
CA LEU A 114 -4.24 0.32 -15.92
C LEU A 114 -4.52 0.54 -17.43
N PRO A 115 -5.67 0.13 -18.00
CA PRO A 115 -6.01 0.48 -19.38
C PRO A 115 -5.99 1.99 -19.59
N VAL A 116 -6.53 2.75 -18.63
CA VAL A 116 -6.59 4.21 -18.69
C VAL A 116 -5.19 4.81 -18.77
N VAL A 117 -4.29 4.42 -17.86
CA VAL A 117 -2.93 4.93 -17.80
C VAL A 117 -2.17 4.57 -19.07
N LEU A 118 -2.17 3.29 -19.45
CA LEU A 118 -1.42 2.81 -20.60
C LEU A 118 -1.89 3.47 -21.90
N LEU A 119 -3.20 3.50 -22.12
CA LEU A 119 -3.75 4.01 -23.37
C LEU A 119 -3.55 5.52 -23.49
N SER A 120 -3.65 6.25 -22.37
CA SER A 120 -3.31 7.68 -22.31
C SER A 120 -1.84 7.93 -22.65
N LEU A 121 -0.92 7.12 -22.12
CA LEU A 121 0.51 7.24 -22.42
C LEU A 121 0.82 6.86 -23.87
N SER A 122 0.20 5.79 -24.37
CA SER A 122 0.38 5.32 -25.76
C SER A 122 -0.13 6.31 -26.81
N ALA A 123 -1.05 7.20 -26.42
CA ALA A 123 -1.54 8.27 -27.29
C ALA A 123 -0.53 9.41 -27.47
N VAL A 124 0.45 9.54 -26.57
CA VAL A 124 1.42 10.66 -26.54
C VAL A 124 2.86 10.17 -26.75
N MET A 125 3.14 8.90 -26.49
CA MET A 125 4.49 8.33 -26.47
C MET A 125 4.57 6.99 -27.21
N PRO A 126 5.76 6.57 -27.65
CA PRO A 126 5.99 5.24 -28.22
C PRO A 126 5.49 4.12 -27.29
N GLN A 127 4.93 3.06 -27.87
CA GLN A 127 4.23 2.01 -27.14
C GLN A 127 5.09 1.28 -26.11
N ASN A 128 6.36 1.01 -26.44
CA ASN A 128 7.32 0.41 -25.51
C ASN A 128 7.55 1.27 -24.27
N ILE A 129 7.75 2.59 -24.45
CA ILE A 129 7.92 3.53 -23.35
C ILE A 129 6.62 3.67 -22.57
N ALA A 130 5.48 3.72 -23.25
CA ALA A 130 4.17 3.78 -22.61
C ALA A 130 3.89 2.55 -21.73
N ALA A 131 4.23 1.34 -22.20
CA ALA A 131 4.10 0.11 -21.45
C ALA A 131 5.00 0.10 -20.21
N GLU A 132 6.28 0.48 -20.36
CA GLU A 132 7.23 0.60 -19.24
C GLU A 132 6.75 1.61 -18.18
N LEU A 133 6.33 2.80 -18.61
CA LEU A 133 5.81 3.82 -17.70
C LEU A 133 4.49 3.41 -17.05
N ALA A 134 3.60 2.74 -17.77
CA ALA A 134 2.35 2.24 -17.21
C ALA A 134 2.61 1.15 -16.15
N SER A 135 3.58 0.26 -16.40
CA SER A 135 4.05 -0.74 -15.44
C SER A 135 4.60 -0.07 -14.17
N ILE A 136 5.46 0.94 -14.32
CA ILE A 136 6.00 1.72 -13.20
C ILE A 136 4.88 2.44 -12.43
N VAL A 137 3.91 3.07 -13.12
CA VAL A 137 2.77 3.72 -12.49
C VAL A 137 1.91 2.70 -11.72
N LEU A 138 1.71 1.51 -12.28
CA LEU A 138 0.98 0.44 -11.61
C LEU A 138 1.66 0.05 -10.29
N ILE A 139 2.95 -0.23 -10.34
CA ILE A 139 3.74 -0.60 -9.15
C ILE A 139 3.76 0.58 -8.15
N PHE A 140 3.93 1.82 -8.63
CA PHE A 140 3.91 3.03 -7.80
C PHE A 140 2.63 3.13 -6.98
N THR A 141 1.46 2.84 -7.57
CA THR A 141 0.20 2.92 -6.83
C THR A 141 0.14 1.89 -5.71
N SER A 142 0.66 0.67 -5.91
CA SER A 142 0.74 -0.33 -4.84
C SER A 142 1.68 0.07 -3.70
N GLN A 143 2.69 0.89 -3.98
CA GLN A 143 3.72 1.29 -3.02
C GLN A 143 3.40 2.60 -2.28
N ALA A 144 2.70 3.54 -2.91
CA ALA A 144 2.57 4.92 -2.42
C ALA A 144 1.64 5.08 -1.21
N TRP A 145 0.57 4.31 -1.11
CA TRP A 145 -0.51 4.57 -0.14
C TRP A 145 -0.04 4.45 1.31
N ASN A 146 0.47 3.27 1.68
CA ASN A 146 0.88 2.96 3.04
C ASN A 146 2.01 3.88 3.53
N LEU A 147 3.00 4.16 2.67
CA LEU A 147 4.07 5.11 2.93
C LEU A 147 3.54 6.52 3.24
N THR A 148 2.57 6.98 2.46
CA THR A 148 2.02 8.33 2.60
C THR A 148 1.23 8.49 3.89
N PHE A 149 0.41 7.50 4.27
CA PHE A 149 -0.29 7.50 5.56
C PHE A 149 0.69 7.46 6.74
N ALA A 150 1.70 6.58 6.67
CA ALA A 150 2.73 6.45 7.70
C ALA A 150 3.51 7.76 7.90
N TRP A 151 3.90 8.41 6.81
CA TRP A 151 4.58 9.70 6.86
C TRP A 151 3.68 10.81 7.43
N TYR A 152 2.45 10.91 6.96
CA TYR A 152 1.46 11.86 7.48
C TYR A 152 1.23 11.67 8.99
N GLN A 153 1.05 10.43 9.44
CA GLN A 153 0.88 10.10 10.85
C GLN A 153 2.12 10.47 11.67
N SER A 154 3.31 10.16 11.15
CA SER A 154 4.58 10.52 11.80
C SER A 154 4.70 12.03 11.99
N LEU A 155 4.38 12.83 10.96
CA LEU A 155 4.45 14.29 11.06
C LEU A 155 3.43 14.88 12.05
N THR A 156 2.21 14.34 12.06
CA THR A 156 1.14 14.82 12.93
C THR A 156 1.34 14.45 14.40
N THR A 157 2.13 13.41 14.67
CA THR A 157 2.45 12.92 16.03
C THR A 157 3.75 13.50 16.62
N ILE A 158 4.49 14.34 15.89
CA ILE A 158 5.68 15.03 16.43
C ILE A 158 5.30 15.80 17.71
N PRO A 159 5.95 15.53 18.87
CA PRO A 159 5.71 16.22 20.14
C PRO A 159 5.87 17.73 20.03
N LYS A 160 5.09 18.46 20.84
CA LYS A 160 5.06 19.93 20.83
C LYS A 160 6.41 20.53 21.20
N GLU A 161 7.12 19.88 22.12
CA GLU A 161 8.42 20.26 22.65
C GLU A 161 9.49 20.28 21.55
N LEU A 162 9.50 19.28 20.67
CA LEU A 162 10.42 19.22 19.54
C LEU A 162 10.11 20.30 18.49
N ARG A 163 8.81 20.60 18.28
CA ARG A 163 8.39 21.69 17.39
C ARG A 163 8.82 23.05 17.94
N GLU A 164 8.62 23.28 19.24
CA GLU A 164 9.04 24.51 19.92
C GLU A 164 10.57 24.65 19.89
N ALA A 165 11.32 23.59 20.18
CA ALA A 165 12.78 23.59 20.06
C ALA A 165 13.24 23.98 18.65
N SER A 166 12.64 23.40 17.59
CA SER A 166 12.98 23.76 16.20
C SER A 166 12.75 25.25 15.89
N SER A 167 11.74 25.85 16.52
CA SER A 167 11.41 27.27 16.38
C SER A 167 12.41 28.16 17.12
N ILE A 168 12.89 27.73 18.30
CA ILE A 168 13.92 28.41 19.08
C ILE A 168 15.26 28.38 18.33
N PHE A 169 15.63 27.22 17.77
CA PHE A 169 16.79 27.06 16.90
C PHE A 169 16.62 27.73 15.54
N ARG A 170 15.47 28.35 15.26
CA ARG A 170 15.21 29.12 14.04
C ARG A 170 15.47 28.31 12.76
N LEU A 171 15.18 27.01 12.80
CA LEU A 171 15.36 26.13 11.66
C LEU A 171 14.43 26.58 10.51
N ASN A 172 14.97 26.75 9.31
CA ASN A 172 14.15 26.98 8.12
C ASN A 172 13.41 25.69 7.70
N ALA A 173 12.57 25.77 6.66
CA ALA A 173 11.76 24.64 6.23
C ALA A 173 12.58 23.39 5.85
N TRP A 174 13.75 23.59 5.22
CA TRP A 174 14.68 22.51 4.85
C TRP A 174 15.38 21.91 6.06
N MET A 175 15.94 22.73 6.95
CA MET A 175 16.63 22.25 8.15
C MET A 175 15.67 21.55 9.11
N ARG A 176 14.44 22.06 9.23
CA ARG A 176 13.37 21.37 9.96
C ARG A 176 13.00 20.04 9.30
N PHE A 177 12.93 19.98 7.97
CA PHE A 177 12.71 18.72 7.26
C PHE A 177 13.79 17.70 7.58
N LYS A 178 15.05 18.09 7.38
CA LYS A 178 16.23 17.22 7.47
C LYS A 178 16.53 16.78 8.91
N ASN A 179 16.37 17.67 9.89
CA ASN A 179 16.85 17.43 11.26
C ASN A 179 15.74 17.08 12.26
N LEU A 180 14.48 17.35 11.96
CA LEU A 180 13.36 17.02 12.83
C LEU A 180 12.41 16.01 12.17
N GLU A 181 11.84 16.38 11.03
CA GLU A 181 10.73 15.63 10.44
C GLU A 181 11.15 14.29 9.86
N LEU A 182 12.22 14.27 9.06
CA LEU A 182 12.74 13.06 8.43
C LEU A 182 13.28 12.06 9.46
N PRO A 183 14.09 12.46 10.46
CA PRO A 183 14.50 11.59 11.58
C PRO A 183 13.32 11.00 12.34
N PHE A 184 12.35 11.84 12.73
CA PHE A 184 11.19 11.39 13.51
C PHE A 184 10.34 10.37 12.76
N GLY A 185 10.13 10.57 11.46
CA GLY A 185 9.38 9.62 10.63
C GLY A 185 10.21 8.46 10.09
N MET A 186 11.52 8.39 10.35
CA MET A 186 12.42 7.47 9.65
C MET A 186 12.07 6.00 9.89
N ILE A 187 11.86 5.61 11.15
CA ILE A 187 11.54 4.23 11.53
C ILE A 187 10.24 3.80 10.83
N SER A 188 9.23 4.67 10.87
CA SER A 188 7.95 4.44 10.21
C SER A 188 8.11 4.33 8.69
N LEU A 189 8.89 5.21 8.06
CA LEU A 189 9.18 5.16 6.62
C LEU A 189 9.91 3.89 6.21
N VAL A 190 10.93 3.45 6.95
CA VAL A 190 11.69 2.22 6.64
C VAL A 190 10.79 0.99 6.73
N TRP A 191 10.01 0.84 7.80
CA TRP A 191 9.06 -0.26 7.96
C TRP A 191 8.01 -0.28 6.86
N ASN A 192 7.39 0.87 6.58
CA ASN A 192 6.37 0.96 5.56
C ASN A 192 6.93 0.83 4.15
N SER A 193 8.22 1.11 3.94
CA SER A 193 8.92 0.85 2.67
C SER A 193 9.03 -0.63 2.37
N MET A 194 9.39 -1.45 3.36
CA MET A 194 9.43 -2.91 3.21
C MET A 194 8.04 -3.45 2.81
N MET A 195 6.99 -3.01 3.52
CA MET A 195 5.61 -3.41 3.22
C MET A 195 5.15 -2.95 1.83
N SER A 196 5.56 -1.75 1.41
CA SER A 196 5.28 -1.23 0.06
C SER A 196 5.97 -2.06 -1.02
N TRP A 197 7.21 -2.49 -0.81
CA TRP A 197 7.89 -3.39 -1.75
C TRP A 197 7.18 -4.74 -1.87
N ALA A 198 6.69 -5.32 -0.77
CA ALA A 198 5.85 -6.51 -0.80
C ALA A 198 4.59 -6.31 -1.66
N GLY A 199 3.94 -5.14 -1.55
CA GLY A 199 2.82 -4.74 -2.42
C GLY A 199 3.23 -4.63 -3.91
N GLY A 200 4.41 -4.08 -4.19
CA GLY A 200 4.94 -4.00 -5.55
C GLY A 200 5.20 -5.38 -6.17
N TRP A 201 5.76 -6.32 -5.40
CA TRP A 201 5.94 -7.69 -5.86
C TRP A 201 4.61 -8.40 -6.14
N PHE A 202 3.59 -8.14 -5.31
CA PHE A 202 2.25 -8.70 -5.51
C PHE A 202 1.72 -8.36 -6.90
N PHE A 203 1.87 -7.10 -7.33
CA PHE A 203 1.39 -6.61 -8.63
C PHE A 203 2.38 -6.74 -9.78
N LEU A 204 3.60 -7.25 -9.54
CA LEU A 204 4.64 -7.32 -10.57
C LEU A 204 4.20 -8.13 -11.80
N MET A 205 3.59 -9.31 -11.60
CA MET A 205 3.07 -10.12 -12.73
C MET A 205 2.01 -9.36 -13.53
N ALA A 206 1.08 -8.69 -12.85
CA ALA A 206 0.06 -7.87 -13.50
C ALA A 206 0.67 -6.66 -14.25
N ALA A 207 1.74 -6.08 -13.71
CA ALA A 207 2.43 -4.94 -14.30
C ALA A 207 3.23 -5.31 -15.56
N GLU A 208 3.62 -6.57 -15.71
CA GLU A 208 4.46 -7.04 -16.82
C GLU A 208 3.67 -7.79 -17.91
N ILE A 209 2.40 -8.13 -17.69
CA ILE A 209 1.64 -9.04 -18.57
C ILE A 209 0.26 -8.49 -18.85
N PHE A 210 0.27 -7.29 -19.40
CA PHE A 210 -0.97 -6.58 -19.61
C PHE A 210 -1.51 -6.79 -21.02
N THR A 211 -2.75 -7.25 -21.09
CA THR A 211 -3.50 -7.43 -22.34
C THR A 211 -4.85 -6.72 -22.27
N VAL A 212 -5.24 -6.02 -23.33
CA VAL A 212 -6.55 -5.37 -23.44
C VAL A 212 -7.14 -5.65 -24.82
N GLY A 213 -8.21 -6.42 -24.88
CA GLY A 213 -8.76 -6.89 -26.15
C GLY A 213 -7.71 -7.66 -26.95
N ALA A 214 -7.50 -7.27 -28.20
CA ALA A 214 -6.50 -7.86 -29.09
C ALA A 214 -5.08 -7.26 -28.96
N ARG A 215 -4.84 -6.41 -27.95
CA ARG A 215 -3.56 -5.71 -27.77
C ARG A 215 -2.77 -6.35 -26.64
N ASP A 216 -1.53 -6.74 -26.93
CA ASP A 216 -0.63 -7.37 -25.99
C ASP A 216 0.56 -6.45 -25.69
N PHE A 217 0.61 -5.96 -24.46
CA PHE A 217 1.63 -5.03 -23.97
C PHE A 217 2.57 -5.67 -22.94
N ARG A 218 2.75 -7.00 -23.02
CA ARG A 218 3.66 -7.69 -22.11
C ARG A 218 5.08 -7.14 -22.20
N LEU A 219 5.77 -7.13 -21.07
CA LEU A 219 7.13 -6.66 -20.90
C LEU A 219 8.01 -7.82 -20.42
N PRO A 220 9.29 -7.91 -20.87
CA PRO A 220 10.21 -8.89 -20.33
C PRO A 220 10.50 -8.60 -18.86
N GLY A 221 10.40 -9.63 -18.01
CA GLY A 221 10.59 -9.54 -16.57
C GLY A 221 10.26 -10.85 -15.85
N LEU A 222 10.58 -10.91 -14.55
CA LEU A 222 10.35 -12.09 -13.72
C LEU A 222 8.87 -12.46 -13.61
N GLY A 223 8.01 -11.45 -13.54
CA GLY A 223 6.57 -11.66 -13.49
C GLY A 223 6.05 -12.27 -14.79
N ALA A 224 6.45 -11.69 -15.93
CA ALA A 224 6.14 -12.23 -17.26
C ALA A 224 6.61 -13.67 -17.45
N TYR A 225 7.83 -13.98 -17.00
CA TYR A 225 8.36 -15.33 -17.04
C TYR A 225 7.51 -16.32 -16.21
N LEU A 226 7.17 -15.97 -14.96
CA LEU A 226 6.39 -16.85 -14.08
C LEU A 226 5.00 -17.16 -14.63
N HIS A 227 4.34 -16.16 -15.19
CA HIS A 227 3.02 -16.35 -15.78
C HIS A 227 3.07 -17.11 -17.11
N GLU A 228 4.05 -16.84 -17.98
CA GLU A 228 4.18 -17.60 -19.23
C GLU A 228 4.48 -19.08 -18.92
N ALA A 229 5.36 -19.35 -17.94
CA ALA A 229 5.60 -20.70 -17.44
C ALA A 229 4.31 -21.35 -16.86
N ALA A 230 3.52 -20.60 -16.10
CA ALA A 230 2.23 -21.06 -15.58
C ALA A 230 1.18 -21.31 -16.68
N ASN A 231 1.19 -20.50 -17.74
CA ASN A 231 0.29 -20.66 -18.87
C ASN A 231 0.65 -21.90 -19.71
N GLN A 232 1.94 -22.16 -19.90
CA GLN A 232 2.43 -23.37 -20.58
C GLN A 232 2.39 -24.63 -19.69
N GLY A 233 2.18 -24.48 -18.38
CA GLY A 233 2.21 -25.59 -17.43
C GLY A 233 3.61 -26.17 -17.19
N ASP A 234 4.68 -25.42 -17.52
CA ASP A 234 6.06 -25.86 -17.31
C ASP A 234 6.47 -25.68 -15.84
N LEU A 235 6.37 -26.77 -15.08
CA LEU A 235 6.74 -26.82 -13.66
C LEU A 235 8.22 -26.52 -13.41
N THR A 236 9.09 -26.85 -14.36
CA THR A 236 10.54 -26.61 -14.22
C THR A 236 10.82 -25.13 -14.37
N ALA A 237 10.23 -24.50 -15.38
CA ALA A 237 10.32 -23.05 -15.55
C ALA A 237 9.72 -22.32 -14.34
N ILE A 238 8.54 -22.70 -13.86
CA ILE A 238 7.95 -22.14 -12.62
C ILE A 238 8.93 -22.24 -11.45
N GLY A 239 9.55 -23.41 -11.24
CA GLY A 239 10.53 -23.63 -10.18
C GLY A 239 11.73 -22.68 -10.26
N TRP A 240 12.31 -22.52 -11.45
CA TRP A 240 13.42 -21.58 -11.66
C TRP A 240 13.01 -20.12 -11.46
N GLY A 241 11.82 -19.72 -11.94
CA GLY A 241 11.30 -18.36 -11.75
C GLY A 241 11.04 -18.05 -10.28
N LEU A 242 10.47 -19.00 -9.53
CA LEU A 242 10.25 -18.88 -8.09
C LEU A 242 11.57 -18.78 -7.33
N PHE A 243 12.55 -19.62 -7.69
CA PHE A 243 13.88 -19.57 -7.09
C PHE A 243 14.55 -18.21 -7.32
N ALA A 244 14.51 -17.68 -8.54
CA ALA A 244 15.06 -16.37 -8.87
C ALA A 244 14.37 -15.25 -8.07
N LEU A 245 13.03 -15.27 -7.99
CA LEU A 245 12.26 -14.30 -7.24
C LEU A 245 12.56 -14.35 -5.73
N VAL A 246 12.47 -15.53 -5.12
CA VAL A 246 12.74 -15.72 -3.67
C VAL A 246 14.18 -15.32 -3.34
N SER A 247 15.15 -15.70 -4.17
CA SER A 247 16.55 -15.30 -4.01
C SER A 247 16.70 -13.78 -4.08
N THR A 248 16.04 -13.12 -5.02
CA THR A 248 16.04 -11.66 -5.16
C THR A 248 15.48 -10.98 -3.92
N VAL A 249 14.35 -11.47 -3.41
CA VAL A 249 13.71 -10.95 -2.19
C VAL A 249 14.64 -11.11 -0.97
N ILE A 250 15.26 -12.28 -0.78
CA ILE A 250 16.21 -12.52 0.31
C ILE A 250 17.42 -11.59 0.18
N VAL A 251 17.99 -11.42 -1.01
CA VAL A 251 19.12 -10.52 -1.23
C VAL A 251 18.73 -9.08 -0.88
N LEU A 252 17.56 -8.61 -1.30
CA LEU A 252 17.08 -7.27 -0.95
C LEU A 252 16.84 -7.11 0.56
N ASP A 253 16.29 -8.12 1.24
CA ASP A 253 16.16 -8.13 2.70
C ASP A 253 17.51 -7.96 3.40
N GLN A 254 18.51 -8.73 2.99
CA GLN A 254 19.83 -8.72 3.61
C GLN A 254 20.65 -7.45 3.29
N VAL A 255 20.59 -6.98 2.05
CA VAL A 255 21.47 -5.90 1.54
C VAL A 255 20.84 -4.52 1.69
N VAL A 256 19.51 -4.42 1.66
CA VAL A 256 18.79 -3.13 1.71
C VAL A 256 18.03 -2.97 3.02
N TRP A 257 17.12 -3.90 3.34
CA TRP A 257 16.17 -3.67 4.44
C TRP A 257 16.79 -3.81 5.83
N ARG A 258 17.49 -4.91 6.12
CA ARG A 258 18.13 -5.12 7.44
C ARG A 258 19.10 -4.00 7.81
N PRO A 259 19.98 -3.53 6.92
CA PRO A 259 20.84 -2.38 7.21
C PRO A 259 20.06 -1.10 7.50
N LEU A 260 19.00 -0.80 6.74
CA LEU A 260 18.19 0.39 6.97
C LEU A 260 17.45 0.33 8.30
N ILE A 261 16.96 -0.84 8.71
CA ILE A 261 16.32 -1.05 10.02
C ILE A 261 17.31 -0.78 11.14
N ALA A 262 18.48 -1.45 11.11
CA ALA A 262 19.54 -1.26 12.10
C ALA A 262 20.00 0.21 12.18
N TRP A 263 20.16 0.87 11.03
CA TRP A 263 20.51 2.28 10.97
C TRP A 263 19.40 3.21 11.49
N SER A 264 18.12 2.87 11.27
CA SER A 264 16.99 3.71 11.69
C SER A 264 16.77 3.73 13.20
N ASP A 265 17.29 2.72 13.92
CA ASP A 265 17.15 2.58 15.37
C ASP A 265 17.72 3.79 16.14
N ARG A 266 18.73 4.46 15.59
CA ARG A 266 19.31 5.69 16.16
C ARG A 266 18.33 6.87 16.30
N PHE A 267 17.17 6.79 15.65
CA PHE A 267 16.12 7.81 15.70
C PHE A 267 15.00 7.48 16.69
N LYS A 268 15.11 6.36 17.40
CA LYS A 268 14.10 5.92 18.36
C LYS A 268 14.10 6.84 19.58
N LEU A 269 12.94 7.37 19.92
CA LEU A 269 12.75 8.26 21.07
C LEU A 269 12.35 7.42 22.30
N GLU A 270 13.34 6.80 22.93
CA GLU A 270 13.15 6.06 24.19
C GLU A 270 14.06 6.62 25.29
N MET A 271 13.51 6.71 26.50
CA MET A 271 14.23 7.18 27.69
C MET A 271 15.11 6.08 28.32
N VAL A 272 14.92 4.82 27.89
CA VAL A 272 15.62 3.64 28.39
C VAL A 272 16.20 2.88 27.19
N GLU A 273 17.50 2.58 27.26
CA GLU A 273 18.22 1.85 26.22
C GLU A 273 17.72 0.40 26.15
N ASN A 274 17.50 -0.14 24.93
CA ASN A 274 17.07 -1.52 24.77
C ASN A 274 18.25 -2.48 25.02
N ASP A 275 18.00 -3.57 25.74
CA ASP A 275 19.01 -4.61 26.03
C ASP A 275 19.58 -5.28 24.75
N GLU A 276 18.86 -5.24 23.62
CA GLU A 276 19.25 -5.88 22.35
C GLU A 276 18.85 -4.99 21.14
N PRO A 277 19.78 -4.15 20.62
CA PRO A 277 19.51 -3.35 19.42
C PRO A 277 19.47 -4.24 18.15
N PRO A 278 18.69 -3.86 17.11
CA PRO A 278 18.68 -4.58 15.84
C PRO A 278 20.05 -4.56 15.16
N THR A 279 20.58 -5.74 14.81
CA THR A 279 21.91 -5.90 14.18
C THR A 279 21.81 -6.27 12.70
N SER A 280 22.82 -5.90 11.91
CA SER A 280 22.92 -6.26 10.50
C SER A 280 24.38 -6.42 10.07
N TRP A 281 24.75 -7.64 9.67
CA TRP A 281 26.11 -7.95 9.22
C TRP A 281 26.57 -7.05 8.06
N PHE A 282 25.67 -6.75 7.13
CA PHE A 282 26.00 -5.92 5.96
C PHE A 282 26.17 -4.46 6.36
N TYR A 283 25.34 -3.97 7.29
CA TYR A 283 25.52 -2.64 7.87
C TYR A 283 26.88 -2.53 8.55
N ASP A 284 27.25 -3.51 9.38
CA ASP A 284 28.53 -3.52 10.10
C ASP A 284 29.70 -3.58 9.11
N LEU A 285 29.58 -4.36 8.03
CA LEU A 285 30.58 -4.43 6.97
C LEU A 285 30.75 -3.09 6.23
N VAL A 286 29.64 -2.42 5.91
CA VAL A 286 29.64 -1.12 5.21
C VAL A 286 30.13 0.01 6.13
N ALA A 287 29.65 0.08 7.37
CA ALA A 287 30.00 1.12 8.33
C ALA A 287 31.48 1.05 8.77
N ASN A 288 32.03 -0.17 8.89
CA ASN A 288 33.43 -0.39 9.23
C ASN A 288 34.36 -0.32 8.00
N SER A 289 33.83 -0.16 6.79
CA SER A 289 34.64 -0.06 5.57
C SER A 289 35.33 1.31 5.47
N ARG A 290 36.67 1.30 5.45
CA ARG A 290 37.49 2.50 5.26
C ARG A 290 37.19 3.21 3.93
N LEU A 291 36.86 2.45 2.88
CA LEU A 291 36.55 3.00 1.57
C LEU A 291 35.21 3.76 1.58
N VAL A 292 34.20 3.22 2.27
CA VAL A 292 32.90 3.89 2.43
C VAL A 292 33.05 5.17 3.24
N ASN A 293 33.81 5.13 4.34
CA ASN A 293 34.08 6.32 5.15
C ASN A 293 34.84 7.39 4.35
N LEU A 294 35.85 6.99 3.56
CA LEU A 294 36.60 7.91 2.70
C LEU A 294 35.73 8.52 1.60
N LEU A 295 34.85 7.75 0.97
CA LEU A 295 33.89 8.25 -0.03
C LEU A 295 32.85 9.18 0.61
N SER A 296 32.34 8.82 1.78
CA SER A 296 31.39 9.64 2.54
C SER A 296 32.00 11.00 2.90
N ASP A 297 33.24 11.00 3.40
CA ASP A 297 33.93 12.22 3.82
C ASP A 297 34.36 13.09 2.63
N ARG A 298 34.79 12.49 1.51
CA ARG A 298 35.26 13.25 0.34
C ARG A 298 34.17 13.68 -0.63
N LEU A 299 33.10 12.90 -0.78
CA LEU A 299 32.05 13.16 -1.77
C LEU A 299 30.72 13.52 -1.12
N VAL A 300 30.23 12.70 -0.18
CA VAL A 300 28.86 12.84 0.34
C VAL A 300 28.71 14.09 1.22
N LYS A 301 29.61 14.28 2.20
CA LYS A 301 29.55 15.44 3.11
C LYS A 301 29.66 16.78 2.37
N PRO A 302 30.66 17.01 1.49
CA PRO A 302 30.78 18.30 0.80
C PRO A 302 29.62 18.60 -0.15
N ILE A 303 29.06 17.57 -0.80
CA ILE A 303 27.87 17.74 -1.66
C ILE A 303 26.64 18.05 -0.82
N SER A 304 26.45 17.33 0.31
CA SER A 304 25.35 17.60 1.23
C SER A 304 25.42 19.02 1.79
N GLU A 305 26.60 19.49 2.20
CA GLU A 305 26.78 20.84 2.75
C GLU A 305 26.48 21.92 1.69
N LYS A 306 27.00 21.77 0.47
CA LYS A 306 26.69 22.68 -0.64
C LYS A 306 25.19 22.70 -0.98
N PHE A 307 24.54 21.54 -0.90
CA PHE A 307 23.11 21.43 -1.16
C PHE A 307 22.29 22.04 -0.03
N ASP A 308 22.70 21.85 1.23
CA ASP A 308 22.10 22.51 2.39
C ASP A 308 22.23 24.02 2.25
N ASP A 309 23.41 24.55 1.91
CA ASP A 309 23.65 25.97 1.68
C ASP A 309 22.76 26.53 0.57
N LEU A 310 22.63 25.81 -0.54
CA LEU A 310 21.74 26.18 -1.65
C LEU A 310 20.29 26.26 -1.19
N LEU A 311 19.79 25.23 -0.50
CA LEU A 311 18.41 25.18 -0.04
C LEU A 311 18.12 26.19 1.07
N ILE A 312 19.09 26.48 1.93
CA ILE A 312 18.99 27.54 2.92
C ILE A 312 18.84 28.91 2.26
N ARG A 313 19.59 29.16 1.17
CA ARG A 313 19.47 30.40 0.37
C ARG A 313 18.15 30.48 -0.40
N LEU A 314 17.67 29.36 -0.96
CA LEU A 314 16.41 29.31 -1.73
C LEU A 314 15.17 29.44 -0.83
N PHE A 315 15.24 28.91 0.40
CA PHE A 315 14.15 28.93 1.37
C PHE A 315 14.58 29.64 2.67
N PRO A 316 14.80 30.97 2.62
CA PRO A 316 15.20 31.74 3.79
C PRO A 316 14.07 31.75 4.83
N MET A 317 14.45 31.92 6.10
CA MET A 317 13.50 32.07 7.20
C MET A 317 12.57 33.25 6.92
N ARG A 318 11.29 32.96 6.67
CA ARG A 318 10.27 34.01 6.61
C ARG A 318 9.85 34.33 8.04
N PRO A 319 9.83 35.61 8.45
CA PRO A 319 9.18 36.01 9.70
C PRO A 319 7.75 35.49 9.70
N VAL A 320 7.24 35.05 10.85
CA VAL A 320 5.83 34.73 11.03
C VAL A 320 5.05 36.05 10.96
N THR A 321 4.76 36.51 9.75
CA THR A 321 3.81 37.59 9.52
C THR A 321 2.39 37.04 9.68
N PRO A 322 1.46 37.76 10.32
CA PRO A 322 0.05 37.38 10.33
C PRO A 322 -0.42 37.16 8.89
N GLU A 323 -1.19 36.10 8.67
CA GLU A 323 -1.67 35.67 7.35
C GLU A 323 -2.01 36.87 6.44
N SER A 324 -1.20 37.09 5.39
CA SER A 324 -1.68 37.93 4.30
C SER A 324 -2.86 37.20 3.70
N ARG A 325 -4.05 37.79 3.80
CA ARG A 325 -5.24 37.35 3.07
C ARG A 325 -4.80 37.02 1.64
N THR A 326 -4.87 35.75 1.27
CA THR A 326 -4.62 35.32 -0.10
C THR A 326 -5.55 36.13 -0.99
N ALA A 327 -5.01 37.12 -1.70
CA ALA A 327 -5.71 37.77 -2.78
C ALA A 327 -6.19 36.65 -3.70
N SER A 328 -7.50 36.52 -3.86
CA SER A 328 -8.10 35.48 -4.67
C SER A 328 -7.62 35.70 -6.10
N ASN A 329 -6.59 34.95 -6.48
CA ASN A 329 -5.95 35.10 -7.75
C ASN A 329 -6.97 34.60 -8.79
N TRP A 330 -7.44 35.47 -9.67
CA TRP A 330 -8.43 35.11 -10.69
C TRP A 330 -8.01 33.87 -11.50
N ARG A 331 -6.70 33.61 -11.61
CA ARG A 331 -6.12 32.39 -12.20
C ARG A 331 -6.49 31.12 -11.43
N VAL A 332 -6.54 31.17 -10.10
CA VAL A 332 -6.97 30.04 -9.24
C VAL A 332 -8.46 29.82 -9.40
N ILE A 333 -9.26 30.89 -9.45
CA ILE A 333 -10.70 30.78 -9.71
C ILE A 333 -10.95 30.19 -11.10
N LEU A 334 -10.31 30.74 -12.14
CA LEU A 334 -10.43 30.28 -13.52
C LEU A 334 -9.98 28.82 -13.68
N PHE A 335 -8.85 28.44 -13.08
CA PHE A 335 -8.40 27.05 -13.07
C PHE A 335 -9.39 26.13 -12.35
N SER A 336 -9.90 26.54 -11.18
CA SER A 336 -10.91 25.76 -10.44
C SER A 336 -12.24 25.65 -11.21
N ALA A 337 -12.63 26.68 -11.95
CA ALA A 337 -13.84 26.69 -12.78
C ALA A 337 -13.67 25.77 -14.00
N LEU A 338 -12.52 25.84 -14.71
CA LEU A 338 -12.19 24.94 -15.81
C LEU A 338 -12.12 23.47 -15.35
N LEU A 339 -11.49 23.22 -14.20
CA LEU A 339 -11.45 21.89 -13.59
C LEU A 339 -12.86 21.40 -13.22
N GLY A 340 -13.69 22.28 -12.65
CA GLY A 340 -15.08 21.99 -12.32
C GLY A 340 -15.92 21.65 -13.56
N ILE A 341 -15.77 22.40 -14.66
CA ILE A 341 -16.46 22.13 -15.93
C ILE A 341 -15.99 20.79 -16.52
N GLY A 342 -14.69 20.52 -16.52
CA GLY A 342 -14.13 19.24 -16.97
C GLY A 342 -14.65 18.05 -16.16
N LEU A 343 -14.73 18.21 -14.83
CA LEU A 343 -15.32 17.22 -13.93
C LEU A 343 -16.80 16.97 -14.24
N LEU A 344 -17.60 18.02 -14.41
CA LEU A 344 -19.03 17.89 -14.76
C LEU A 344 -19.23 17.21 -16.12
N PHE A 345 -18.42 17.56 -17.12
CA PHE A 345 -18.46 16.93 -18.43
C PHE A 345 -18.10 15.44 -18.36
N GLY A 346 -17.03 15.09 -17.63
CA GLY A 346 -16.64 13.69 -17.43
C GLY A 346 -17.69 12.89 -16.67
N LEU A 347 -18.29 13.47 -15.63
CA LEU A 347 -19.41 12.86 -14.91
C LEU A 347 -20.63 12.63 -15.80
N TYR A 348 -21.01 13.61 -16.61
CA TYR A 348 -22.13 13.48 -17.55
C TYR A 348 -21.89 12.33 -18.53
N ARG A 349 -20.70 12.28 -19.13
CA ARG A 349 -20.33 11.23 -20.08
C ARG A 349 -20.24 9.84 -19.45
N ALA A 350 -19.68 9.75 -18.25
CA ALA A 350 -19.65 8.52 -17.49
C ALA A 350 -21.07 8.05 -17.12
N GLY A 351 -21.95 8.97 -16.74
CA GLY A 351 -23.36 8.70 -16.49
C GLY A 351 -24.05 8.08 -17.70
N LEU A 352 -23.81 8.63 -18.91
CA LEU A 352 -24.33 8.04 -20.15
C LEU A 352 -23.80 6.62 -20.40
N MET A 353 -22.51 6.35 -20.13
CA MET A 353 -21.95 5.00 -20.25
C MET A 353 -22.58 4.02 -19.27
N LEU A 354 -22.86 4.45 -18.03
CA LEU A 354 -23.51 3.62 -17.02
C LEU A 354 -24.98 3.33 -17.35
N LEU A 355 -25.69 4.30 -17.95
CA LEU A 355 -27.07 4.13 -18.41
C LEU A 355 -27.19 3.14 -19.59
N ALA A 356 -26.10 2.92 -20.34
CA ALA A 356 -26.08 1.93 -21.42
C ALA A 356 -26.05 0.48 -20.92
N ILE A 357 -25.81 0.25 -19.61
CA ILE A 357 -25.71 -1.08 -19.02
C ILE A 357 -27.09 -1.65 -18.73
N PRO A 358 -27.43 -2.86 -19.22
CA PRO A 358 -28.69 -3.53 -18.92
C PRO A 358 -28.93 -3.71 -17.41
N VAL A 359 -30.17 -3.55 -16.95
CA VAL A 359 -30.55 -3.70 -15.54
C VAL A 359 -30.16 -5.08 -14.97
N ALA A 360 -30.24 -6.14 -15.77
CA ALA A 360 -29.82 -7.47 -15.36
C ALA A 360 -28.32 -7.54 -14.99
N GLN A 361 -27.46 -6.77 -15.67
CA GLN A 361 -26.03 -6.73 -15.36
C GLN A 361 -25.77 -6.05 -14.01
N TRP A 362 -26.58 -5.06 -13.60
CA TRP A 362 -26.50 -4.47 -12.27
C TRP A 362 -26.80 -5.48 -11.16
N GLY A 363 -27.79 -6.37 -11.37
CA GLY A 363 -28.04 -7.49 -10.48
C GLY A 363 -26.84 -8.43 -10.36
N GLN A 364 -26.19 -8.74 -11.49
CA GLN A 364 -24.98 -9.57 -11.51
C GLN A 364 -23.80 -8.90 -10.80
N ILE A 365 -23.61 -7.59 -10.96
CA ILE A 365 -22.60 -6.80 -10.23
C ILE A 365 -22.82 -6.96 -8.72
N GLY A 366 -24.06 -6.83 -8.24
CA GLY A 366 -24.39 -7.00 -6.83
C GLY A 366 -24.06 -8.40 -6.29
N LEU A 367 -24.39 -9.46 -7.04
CA LEU A 367 -24.05 -10.83 -6.67
C LEU A 367 -22.53 -11.06 -6.64
N ASN A 368 -21.81 -10.51 -7.61
CA ASN A 368 -20.35 -10.60 -7.70
C ASN A 368 -19.66 -9.86 -6.54
N VAL A 369 -20.16 -8.69 -6.15
CA VAL A 369 -19.70 -7.95 -4.96
C VAL A 369 -19.92 -8.80 -3.71
N LEU A 370 -21.11 -9.39 -3.54
CA LEU A 370 -21.43 -10.22 -2.38
C LEU A 370 -20.51 -11.46 -2.30
N ALA A 371 -20.31 -12.17 -3.40
CA ALA A 371 -19.44 -13.34 -3.45
C ALA A 371 -18.00 -13.00 -3.05
N THR A 372 -17.49 -11.86 -3.53
CA THR A 372 -16.15 -11.36 -3.17
C THR A 372 -16.08 -10.97 -1.70
N LEU A 373 -17.10 -10.28 -1.19
CA LEU A 373 -17.20 -9.89 0.21
C LEU A 373 -17.16 -11.11 1.14
N VAL A 374 -17.83 -12.21 0.77
CA VAL A 374 -17.80 -13.47 1.53
C VAL A 374 -16.38 -14.04 1.56
N ARG A 375 -15.67 -14.09 0.42
CA ARG A 375 -14.28 -14.59 0.37
C ARG A 375 -13.31 -13.71 1.16
N VAL A 376 -13.42 -12.39 1.03
CA VAL A 376 -12.63 -11.41 1.81
C VAL A 376 -12.88 -11.60 3.31
N SER A 377 -14.15 -11.73 3.71
CA SER A 377 -14.52 -11.95 5.11
C SER A 377 -13.97 -13.29 5.64
N LEU A 378 -14.05 -14.35 4.84
CA LEU A 378 -13.50 -15.67 5.21
C LEU A 378 -11.97 -15.63 5.35
N ALA A 379 -11.26 -14.99 4.42
CA ALA A 379 -9.81 -14.82 4.49
C ALA A 379 -9.41 -14.03 5.76
N LEU A 380 -10.12 -12.95 6.08
CA LEU A 380 -9.89 -12.19 7.32
C LEU A 380 -10.17 -13.01 8.57
N LEU A 381 -11.27 -13.77 8.62
CA LEU A 381 -11.60 -14.63 9.76
C LEU A 381 -10.52 -15.70 10.00
N ILE A 382 -10.05 -16.34 8.93
CA ILE A 382 -8.95 -17.31 9.00
C ILE A 382 -7.67 -16.61 9.48
N ALA A 383 -7.35 -15.43 8.94
CA ALA A 383 -6.19 -14.66 9.38
C ALA A 383 -6.27 -14.35 10.89
N PHE A 384 -7.38 -13.80 11.38
CA PHE A 384 -7.57 -13.51 12.80
C PHE A 384 -7.38 -14.74 13.69
N ALA A 385 -7.89 -15.90 13.26
CA ALA A 385 -7.86 -17.11 14.07
C ALA A 385 -6.43 -17.56 14.43
N TRP A 386 -5.45 -17.34 13.55
CA TRP A 386 -4.07 -17.76 13.80
C TRP A 386 -3.11 -16.58 14.10
N THR A 387 -3.31 -15.40 13.50
CA THR A 387 -2.39 -14.27 13.70
C THR A 387 -2.54 -13.63 15.07
N VAL A 388 -3.74 -13.62 15.66
CA VAL A 388 -3.98 -13.09 17.01
C VAL A 388 -3.22 -13.89 18.06
N PRO A 389 -3.39 -15.22 18.19
CA PRO A 389 -2.64 -15.99 19.17
C PRO A 389 -1.14 -15.96 18.88
N LEU A 390 -0.71 -16.14 17.62
CA LEU A 390 0.72 -16.15 17.29
C LEU A 390 1.38 -14.79 17.51
N GLY A 391 0.75 -13.70 17.05
CA GLY A 391 1.30 -12.36 17.17
C GLY A 391 1.45 -11.92 18.62
N VAL A 392 0.47 -12.24 19.47
CA VAL A 392 0.58 -12.02 20.91
C VAL A 392 1.68 -12.87 21.52
N ALA A 393 1.78 -14.15 21.15
CA ALA A 393 2.83 -15.03 21.67
C ALA A 393 4.23 -14.52 21.33
N ILE A 394 4.43 -14.08 20.08
CA ILE A 394 5.70 -13.47 19.63
C ILE A 394 5.95 -12.15 20.37
N GLY A 395 4.99 -11.22 20.39
CA GLY A 395 5.20 -9.89 20.98
C GLY A 395 5.31 -9.87 22.51
N THR A 396 4.83 -10.90 23.21
CA THR A 396 4.95 -10.99 24.67
C THR A 396 6.12 -11.84 25.16
N ASN A 397 6.77 -12.63 24.28
CA ASN A 397 7.84 -13.55 24.65
C ASN A 397 9.12 -13.35 23.81
N ARG A 398 10.18 -12.82 24.45
CA ARG A 398 11.48 -12.54 23.82
C ARG A 398 12.09 -13.76 23.11
N ARG A 399 11.99 -14.96 23.69
CA ARG A 399 12.56 -16.19 23.09
C ARG A 399 11.84 -16.60 21.82
N LEU A 400 10.51 -16.47 21.80
CA LEU A 400 9.73 -16.76 20.60
C LEU A 400 9.98 -15.72 19.51
N ALA A 401 10.12 -14.44 19.89
CA ALA A 401 10.49 -13.38 18.95
C ALA A 401 11.82 -13.66 18.25
N ALA A 402 12.87 -14.01 19.00
CA ALA A 402 14.19 -14.30 18.44
C ALA A 402 14.20 -15.42 17.38
N ILE A 403 13.30 -16.40 17.49
CA ILE A 403 13.23 -17.56 16.57
C ILE A 403 12.21 -17.32 15.44
N LEU A 404 10.99 -16.90 15.80
CA LEU A 404 9.87 -16.85 14.86
C LEU A 404 9.84 -15.57 14.04
N GLN A 405 10.30 -14.44 14.58
CA GLN A 405 10.25 -13.16 13.86
C GLN A 405 11.10 -13.18 12.58
N PRO A 406 12.33 -13.74 12.55
CA PRO A 406 13.08 -13.91 11.32
C PRO A 406 12.36 -14.81 10.29
N VAL A 407 11.75 -15.91 10.74
CA VAL A 407 10.99 -16.82 9.86
C VAL A 407 9.80 -16.09 9.26
N VAL A 408 9.01 -15.40 10.09
CA VAL A 408 7.85 -14.62 9.66
C VAL A 408 8.26 -13.54 8.66
N GLN A 409 9.36 -12.81 8.89
CA GLN A 409 9.87 -11.80 7.96
C GLN A 409 10.22 -12.41 6.60
N VAL A 410 10.95 -13.53 6.58
CA VAL A 410 11.31 -14.20 5.32
C VAL A 410 10.06 -14.72 4.61
N THR A 411 9.14 -15.39 5.30
CA THR A 411 7.92 -15.90 4.66
C THR A 411 6.99 -14.80 4.18
N ALA A 412 6.89 -13.68 4.92
CA ALA A 412 6.07 -12.53 4.54
C ALA A 412 6.66 -11.76 3.35
N SER A 413 7.97 -11.86 3.13
CA SER A 413 8.64 -11.21 2.01
C SER A 413 8.34 -11.91 0.67
N VAL A 414 7.94 -13.18 0.69
CA VAL A 414 7.62 -13.94 -0.53
C VAL A 414 6.27 -13.48 -1.08
N PRO A 415 6.19 -13.06 -2.36
CA PRO A 415 4.95 -12.54 -2.93
C PRO A 415 3.92 -13.66 -3.09
N ALA A 416 2.72 -13.47 -2.52
CA ALA A 416 1.66 -14.47 -2.57
C ALA A 416 1.24 -14.82 -4.01
N THR A 417 1.25 -13.84 -4.91
CA THR A 417 0.92 -14.04 -6.33
C THR A 417 1.92 -14.95 -7.03
N ALA A 418 3.20 -14.89 -6.68
CA ALA A 418 4.20 -15.78 -7.27
C ALA A 418 3.94 -17.25 -6.91
N LEU A 419 3.44 -17.51 -5.69
CA LEU A 419 3.07 -18.85 -5.24
C LEU A 419 1.71 -19.30 -5.81
N PHE A 420 0.94 -18.40 -6.42
CA PHE A 420 -0.42 -18.71 -6.86
C PHE A 420 -0.52 -19.82 -7.92
N PRO A 421 0.34 -19.90 -8.96
CA PRO A 421 0.35 -21.04 -9.87
C PRO A 421 0.53 -22.39 -9.15
N VAL A 422 1.38 -22.43 -8.11
CA VAL A 422 1.60 -23.63 -7.29
C VAL A 422 0.36 -23.96 -6.47
N ILE A 423 -0.31 -22.94 -5.89
CA ILE A 423 -1.56 -23.13 -5.17
C ILE A 423 -2.62 -23.72 -6.10
N LEU A 424 -2.78 -23.17 -7.32
CA LEU A 424 -3.71 -23.68 -8.32
C LEU A 424 -3.42 -25.15 -8.63
N LEU A 425 -2.17 -25.53 -8.88
CA LEU A 425 -1.80 -26.94 -9.11
C LEU A 425 -2.23 -27.88 -7.97
N LEU A 426 -2.11 -27.43 -6.72
CA LEU A 426 -2.42 -28.24 -5.55
C LEU A 426 -3.92 -28.39 -5.30
N VAL A 427 -4.71 -27.32 -5.53
CA VAL A 427 -6.10 -27.28 -5.07
C VAL A 427 -7.14 -27.30 -6.18
N LEU A 428 -6.76 -27.08 -7.45
CA LEU A 428 -7.72 -26.98 -8.56
C LEU A 428 -8.52 -28.27 -8.78
N ASN A 429 -7.92 -29.43 -8.48
CA ASN A 429 -8.58 -30.74 -8.58
C ASN A 429 -9.56 -31.03 -7.43
N LEU A 430 -9.65 -30.16 -6.42
CA LEU A 430 -10.58 -30.31 -5.31
C LEU A 430 -11.96 -29.70 -5.63
N PRO A 431 -13.05 -30.16 -4.99
CA PRO A 431 -14.37 -29.54 -5.12
C PRO A 431 -14.33 -28.05 -4.72
N GLY A 432 -14.69 -27.16 -5.64
CA GLY A 432 -14.58 -25.72 -5.42
C GLY A 432 -13.14 -25.19 -5.41
N GLY A 433 -12.20 -25.91 -6.02
CA GLY A 433 -10.75 -25.63 -5.98
C GLY A 433 -10.37 -24.18 -6.26
N LEU A 434 -10.96 -23.53 -7.27
CA LEU A 434 -10.67 -22.13 -7.58
C LEU A 434 -11.17 -21.14 -6.50
N ASN A 435 -12.29 -21.43 -5.83
CA ASN A 435 -12.74 -20.64 -4.68
C ASN A 435 -11.77 -20.76 -3.51
N LEU A 436 -11.28 -21.99 -3.25
CA LEU A 436 -10.29 -22.24 -2.22
C LEU A 436 -8.96 -21.55 -2.56
N ALA A 437 -8.48 -21.67 -3.79
CA ALA A 437 -7.29 -20.99 -4.29
C ALA A 437 -7.42 -19.47 -4.11
N ALA A 438 -8.58 -18.90 -4.44
CA ALA A 438 -8.82 -17.47 -4.31
C ALA A 438 -8.73 -17.01 -2.85
N VAL A 439 -9.36 -17.74 -1.92
CA VAL A 439 -9.29 -17.44 -0.48
C VAL A 439 -7.87 -17.61 0.05
N LEU A 440 -7.13 -18.65 -0.38
CA LEU A 440 -5.73 -18.86 0.01
C LEU A 440 -4.82 -17.73 -0.48
N LEU A 441 -5.01 -17.26 -1.73
CA LEU A 441 -4.25 -16.13 -2.25
C LEU A 441 -4.55 -14.85 -1.45
N MET A 442 -5.82 -14.55 -1.20
CA MET A 442 -6.23 -13.41 -0.37
C MET A 442 -5.64 -13.52 1.04
N LEU A 443 -5.70 -14.70 1.67
CA LEU A 443 -5.16 -14.94 3.00
C LEU A 443 -3.64 -14.69 3.03
N MET A 444 -2.89 -15.30 2.11
CA MET A 444 -1.43 -15.17 2.04
C MET A 444 -1.00 -13.72 1.77
N GLY A 445 -1.78 -12.98 0.97
CA GLY A 445 -1.51 -11.57 0.71
C GLY A 445 -1.80 -10.65 1.89
N THR A 446 -2.62 -11.05 2.87
CA THR A 446 -3.22 -10.12 3.84
C THR A 446 -2.88 -10.40 5.30
N GLN A 447 -2.63 -11.66 5.64
CA GLN A 447 -2.38 -12.12 7.00
C GLN A 447 -1.15 -11.48 7.66
N TRP A 448 -0.14 -11.12 6.87
CA TRP A 448 1.11 -10.52 7.39
C TRP A 448 0.89 -9.12 7.94
N TYR A 449 0.05 -8.29 7.30
CA TYR A 449 -0.32 -6.98 7.82
C TYR A 449 -0.93 -7.09 9.22
N LEU A 450 -1.81 -8.07 9.40
CA LEU A 450 -2.47 -8.32 10.67
C LEU A 450 -1.47 -8.83 11.73
N LEU A 451 -0.64 -9.83 11.37
CA LEU A 451 0.35 -10.41 12.27
C LEU A 451 1.36 -9.37 12.79
N PHE A 452 1.98 -8.58 11.91
CA PHE A 452 2.98 -7.59 12.31
C PHE A 452 2.39 -6.49 13.21
N ASN A 453 1.18 -6.02 12.92
CA ASN A 453 0.50 -5.06 13.79
C ASN A 453 0.23 -5.65 15.17
N ILE A 454 -0.22 -6.90 15.25
CA ILE A 454 -0.47 -7.56 16.54
C ILE A 454 0.82 -7.78 17.33
N ILE A 455 1.92 -8.16 16.66
CA ILE A 455 3.25 -8.27 17.29
C ILE A 455 3.66 -6.91 17.87
N ALA A 456 3.53 -5.83 17.12
CA ALA A 456 3.85 -4.48 17.57
C ALA A 456 3.01 -4.08 18.80
N GLY A 457 1.69 -4.28 18.74
CA GLY A 457 0.80 -3.98 19.85
C GLY A 457 1.08 -4.79 21.11
N ALA A 458 1.36 -6.09 20.97
CA ALA A 458 1.69 -6.96 22.09
C ALA A 458 3.06 -6.64 22.73
N SER A 459 4.02 -6.20 21.91
CA SER A 459 5.35 -5.77 22.35
C SER A 459 5.30 -4.44 23.09
N ALA A 460 4.40 -3.55 22.69
CA ALA A 460 4.19 -2.24 23.31
C ALA A 460 3.52 -2.30 24.69
N ILE A 461 3.01 -3.46 25.13
CA ILE A 461 2.41 -3.61 26.47
C ILE A 461 3.50 -3.41 27.55
N PRO A 462 3.36 -2.39 28.43
CA PRO A 462 4.31 -2.12 29.51
C PRO A 462 4.57 -3.33 30.41
N GLN A 463 5.82 -3.50 30.83
CA GLN A 463 6.20 -4.61 31.71
C GLN A 463 5.48 -4.52 33.06
N ASP A 464 5.27 -3.31 33.59
CA ASP A 464 4.61 -3.09 34.87
C ASP A 464 3.18 -3.64 34.88
N LEU A 465 2.44 -3.49 33.78
CA LEU A 465 1.10 -4.08 33.66
C LEU A 465 1.17 -5.61 33.58
N LYS A 466 2.17 -6.17 32.88
CA LYS A 466 2.40 -7.62 32.83
C LYS A 466 2.71 -8.17 34.23
N TYR A 467 3.59 -7.53 34.99
CA TYR A 467 3.91 -7.92 36.36
C TYR A 467 2.71 -7.75 37.29
N THR A 468 1.95 -6.66 37.17
CA THR A 468 0.73 -6.44 37.96
C THR A 468 -0.26 -7.59 37.78
N THR A 469 -0.50 -8.04 36.53
CA THR A 469 -1.38 -9.20 36.30
C THR A 469 -0.85 -10.50 36.88
N GLN A 470 0.49 -10.67 36.97
CA GLN A 470 1.11 -11.81 37.62
C GLN A 470 0.99 -11.74 39.15
N LEU A 471 1.22 -10.57 39.76
CA LEU A 471 1.02 -10.36 41.20
C LEU A 471 -0.44 -10.58 41.61
N MET A 472 -1.39 -10.15 40.78
CA MET A 472 -2.82 -10.40 40.98
C MET A 472 -3.24 -11.85 40.69
N GLN A 473 -2.31 -12.71 40.27
CA GLN A 473 -2.55 -14.12 39.95
C GLN A 473 -3.69 -14.34 38.94
N LEU A 474 -3.85 -13.42 37.97
CA LEU A 474 -4.85 -13.59 36.94
C LEU A 474 -4.55 -14.85 36.12
N SER A 475 -5.57 -15.69 35.91
CA SER A 475 -5.49 -16.84 35.02
C SER A 475 -5.20 -16.41 33.58
N GLY A 476 -4.76 -17.34 32.73
CA GLY A 476 -4.45 -17.03 31.33
C GLY A 476 -5.61 -16.35 30.61
N TRP A 477 -6.83 -16.86 30.76
CA TRP A 477 -8.03 -16.27 30.14
C TRP A 477 -8.36 -14.89 30.69
N GLU A 478 -8.26 -14.69 32.00
CA GLU A 478 -8.48 -13.37 32.61
C GLU A 478 -7.45 -12.36 32.14
N ARG A 479 -6.19 -12.77 32.02
CA ARG A 479 -5.12 -11.93 31.47
C ARG A 479 -5.39 -11.57 30.01
N TRP A 480 -5.89 -12.53 29.21
CA TRP A 480 -6.28 -12.29 27.82
C TRP A 480 -7.40 -11.26 27.70
N ARG A 481 -8.47 -11.40 28.50
CA ARG A 481 -9.64 -10.51 28.45
C ARG A 481 -9.39 -9.13 29.06
N THR A 482 -8.58 -9.06 30.13
CA THR A 482 -8.42 -7.85 30.94
C THR A 482 -7.24 -6.99 30.51
N LEU A 483 -6.15 -7.60 30.02
CA LEU A 483 -4.94 -6.88 29.63
C LEU A 483 -4.66 -6.99 28.13
N ILE A 484 -4.51 -8.22 27.62
CA ILE A 484 -3.93 -8.44 26.28
C ILE A 484 -4.86 -7.92 25.19
N LEU A 485 -6.10 -8.44 25.10
CA LEU A 485 -7.04 -8.05 24.05
C LEU A 485 -7.32 -6.53 24.06
N PRO A 486 -7.62 -5.90 25.21
CA PRO A 486 -7.74 -4.45 25.29
C PRO A 486 -6.52 -3.71 24.74
N ALA A 487 -5.30 -4.09 25.16
CA ALA A 487 -4.09 -3.40 24.77
C ALA A 487 -3.74 -3.55 23.28
N VAL A 488 -3.98 -4.74 22.70
CA VAL A 488 -3.70 -4.98 21.27
C VAL A 488 -4.84 -4.54 20.35
N PHE A 489 -6.02 -4.22 20.88
CA PHE A 489 -7.21 -3.89 20.08
C PHE A 489 -6.97 -2.76 19.07
N PRO A 490 -6.35 -1.62 19.39
CA PRO A 490 -6.07 -0.57 18.41
C PRO A 490 -5.21 -1.07 17.24
N TYR A 491 -4.18 -1.85 17.55
CA TYR A 491 -3.28 -2.44 16.56
C TYR A 491 -3.99 -3.51 15.71
N LEU A 492 -4.87 -4.30 16.32
CA LEU A 492 -5.70 -5.28 15.63
C LEU A 492 -6.60 -4.60 14.60
N ILE A 493 -7.24 -3.47 14.95
CA ILE A 493 -8.07 -2.71 14.02
C ILE A 493 -7.21 -2.12 12.88
N THR A 494 -6.07 -1.53 13.19
CA THR A 494 -5.14 -1.00 12.17
C THR A 494 -4.71 -2.10 11.19
N GLY A 495 -4.25 -3.25 11.71
CA GLY A 495 -3.85 -4.39 10.88
C GLY A 495 -5.00 -4.96 10.05
N ALA A 496 -6.22 -4.99 10.59
CA ALA A 496 -7.39 -5.50 9.90
C ALA A 496 -7.87 -4.61 8.76
N ILE A 497 -7.78 -3.29 8.90
CA ILE A 497 -8.08 -2.32 7.83
C ILE A 497 -7.12 -2.55 6.66
N THR A 498 -5.81 -2.62 6.94
CA THR A 498 -4.80 -2.83 5.90
C THR A 498 -4.93 -4.21 5.26
N ALA A 499 -5.16 -5.26 6.04
CA ALA A 499 -5.41 -6.61 5.54
C ALA A 499 -6.67 -6.66 4.65
N SER A 500 -7.76 -5.99 5.04
CA SER A 500 -8.98 -5.93 4.23
C SER A 500 -8.74 -5.23 2.89
N GLY A 501 -8.03 -4.10 2.89
CA GLY A 501 -7.69 -3.38 1.66
C GLY A 501 -6.84 -4.23 0.70
N GLY A 502 -5.88 -4.98 1.25
CA GLY A 502 -5.11 -5.96 0.49
C GLY A 502 -5.97 -7.10 -0.08
N ALA A 503 -6.95 -7.60 0.69
CA ALA A 503 -7.82 -8.72 0.28
C ALA A 503 -8.70 -8.33 -0.92
N TRP A 504 -9.29 -7.14 -0.88
CA TRP A 504 -10.09 -6.59 -1.97
C TRP A 504 -9.25 -6.47 -3.24
N ASN A 505 -8.04 -5.92 -3.16
CA ASN A 505 -7.14 -5.82 -4.29
C ASN A 505 -6.69 -7.20 -4.82
N ALA A 506 -6.38 -8.12 -3.91
CA ALA A 506 -6.01 -9.49 -4.27
C ALA A 506 -7.13 -10.25 -4.98
N SER A 507 -8.40 -9.90 -4.71
CA SER A 507 -9.55 -10.54 -5.34
C SER A 507 -9.52 -10.51 -6.87
N ILE A 508 -8.97 -9.46 -7.47
CA ILE A 508 -8.97 -9.29 -8.92
C ILE A 508 -8.11 -10.35 -9.60
N VAL A 509 -6.95 -10.65 -9.01
CA VAL A 509 -6.03 -11.70 -9.47
C VAL A 509 -6.50 -13.09 -9.01
N ALA A 510 -7.07 -13.16 -7.81
CA ALA A 510 -7.54 -14.42 -7.20
C ALA A 510 -8.73 -15.03 -7.94
N GLU A 511 -9.62 -14.20 -8.46
CA GLU A 511 -10.91 -14.63 -9.01
C GLU A 511 -10.88 -14.86 -10.53
N TYR A 512 -9.84 -14.40 -11.22
CA TYR A 512 -9.65 -14.56 -12.66
C TYR A 512 -8.17 -14.74 -13.00
N GLN A 513 -7.81 -15.87 -13.59
CA GLN A 513 -6.43 -16.20 -13.92
C GLN A 513 -6.36 -17.11 -15.15
N ASN A 514 -5.37 -16.88 -16.01
CA ASN A 514 -5.01 -17.82 -17.07
C ASN A 514 -4.02 -18.84 -16.53
N PHE A 515 -4.35 -20.13 -16.65
CA PHE A 515 -3.53 -21.22 -16.16
C PHE A 515 -3.69 -22.45 -17.06
N GLY A 516 -2.57 -23.05 -17.50
CA GLY A 516 -2.58 -24.21 -18.40
C GLY A 516 -3.35 -23.97 -19.71
N GLY A 517 -3.23 -22.77 -20.28
CA GLY A 517 -3.95 -22.37 -21.50
C GLY A 517 -5.47 -22.16 -21.33
N GLN A 518 -6.00 -22.25 -20.11
CA GLN A 518 -7.43 -22.05 -19.83
C GLN A 518 -7.64 -20.82 -18.94
N THR A 519 -8.69 -20.05 -19.24
CA THR A 519 -9.13 -18.95 -18.38
C THR A 519 -10.00 -19.48 -17.25
N LEU A 520 -9.43 -19.51 -16.05
CA LEU A 520 -10.09 -19.90 -14.81
C LEU A 520 -10.77 -18.68 -14.19
N ARG A 521 -12.07 -18.80 -13.87
CA ARG A 521 -12.83 -17.72 -13.20
C ARG A 521 -13.84 -18.24 -12.19
N VAL A 522 -14.11 -17.44 -11.15
CA VAL A 522 -15.22 -17.64 -10.21
C VAL A 522 -16.17 -16.45 -10.21
N THR A 523 -17.38 -16.64 -9.68
CA THR A 523 -18.33 -15.55 -9.42
C THR A 523 -17.71 -14.56 -8.43
N GLY A 524 -17.43 -13.34 -8.87
CA GLY A 524 -16.75 -12.32 -8.06
C GLY A 524 -16.57 -11.02 -8.83
N ILE A 525 -16.42 -9.89 -8.11
CA ILE A 525 -16.29 -8.56 -8.71
C ILE A 525 -14.90 -8.39 -9.32
N GLY A 526 -13.89 -9.03 -8.72
CA GLY A 526 -12.54 -9.10 -9.27
C GLY A 526 -12.53 -9.80 -10.62
N ALA A 527 -13.22 -10.94 -10.73
CA ALA A 527 -13.36 -11.63 -12.01
C ALA A 527 -14.08 -10.80 -13.07
N MET A 528 -15.12 -10.07 -12.68
CA MET A 528 -15.87 -9.21 -13.58
C MET A 528 -15.04 -8.02 -14.09
N ILE A 529 -14.23 -7.40 -13.22
CA ILE A 529 -13.28 -6.34 -13.59
C ILE A 529 -12.22 -6.88 -14.56
N ALA A 530 -11.61 -8.01 -14.23
CA ALA A 530 -10.56 -8.62 -15.05
C ALA A 530 -11.11 -9.04 -16.43
N GLN A 531 -12.29 -9.67 -16.46
CA GLN A 531 -12.95 -10.04 -17.71
C GLN A 531 -13.34 -8.81 -18.54
N ALA A 532 -13.94 -7.78 -17.93
CA ALA A 532 -14.29 -6.55 -18.66
C ALA A 532 -13.06 -5.84 -19.24
N THR A 533 -11.91 -5.97 -18.56
CA THR A 533 -10.62 -5.47 -19.05
C THR A 533 -10.12 -6.29 -20.25
N ALA A 534 -10.14 -7.62 -20.12
CA ALA A 534 -9.74 -8.53 -21.20
C ALA A 534 -10.61 -8.36 -22.45
N ASP A 535 -11.92 -8.24 -22.27
CA ASP A 535 -12.91 -8.09 -23.36
C ASP A 535 -12.96 -6.65 -23.93
N GLY A 536 -12.26 -5.68 -23.32
CA GLY A 536 -12.35 -4.26 -23.70
C GLY A 536 -13.73 -3.63 -23.46
N ASN A 537 -14.53 -4.20 -22.55
CA ASN A 537 -15.86 -3.71 -22.19
C ASN A 537 -15.77 -2.57 -21.17
N TYR A 538 -15.48 -1.36 -21.65
CA TYR A 538 -15.30 -0.18 -20.78
C TYR A 538 -16.51 0.20 -19.92
N PRO A 539 -17.78 0.13 -20.39
CA PRO A 539 -18.94 0.37 -19.53
C PRO A 539 -18.99 -0.58 -18.32
N LEU A 540 -18.84 -1.89 -18.56
CA LEU A 540 -18.86 -2.89 -17.48
C LEU A 540 -17.66 -2.73 -16.54
N LEU A 541 -16.48 -2.40 -17.07
CA LEU A 541 -15.29 -2.10 -16.29
C LEU A 541 -15.54 -0.92 -15.34
N LEU A 542 -16.09 0.18 -15.85
CA LEU A 542 -16.43 1.36 -15.06
C LEU A 542 -17.44 1.02 -13.95
N ALA A 543 -18.54 0.36 -14.30
CA ALA A 543 -19.59 0.01 -13.32
C ALA A 543 -19.08 -0.93 -12.22
N SER A 544 -18.33 -1.97 -12.60
CA SER A 544 -17.78 -2.95 -11.66
C SER A 544 -16.74 -2.33 -10.73
N THR A 545 -15.88 -1.46 -11.27
CA THR A 545 -14.88 -0.71 -10.49
C THR A 545 -15.55 0.22 -9.48
N LEU A 546 -16.57 0.97 -9.90
CA LEU A 546 -17.33 1.85 -9.01
C LEU A 546 -18.05 1.07 -7.92
N ALA A 547 -18.66 -0.07 -8.25
CA ALA A 547 -19.32 -0.93 -7.27
C ALA A 547 -18.34 -1.43 -6.19
N MET A 548 -17.14 -1.84 -6.59
CA MET A 548 -16.09 -2.26 -5.65
C MET A 548 -15.61 -1.10 -4.77
N VAL A 549 -15.28 0.06 -5.37
CA VAL A 549 -14.86 1.27 -4.63
C VAL A 549 -15.92 1.70 -3.62
N LEU A 550 -17.19 1.77 -4.03
CA LEU A 550 -18.29 2.13 -3.14
C LEU A 550 -18.43 1.13 -1.99
N THR A 551 -18.30 -0.17 -2.27
CA THR A 551 -18.37 -1.22 -1.26
C THR A 551 -17.26 -1.06 -0.22
N VAL A 552 -16.02 -0.87 -0.66
CA VAL A 552 -14.86 -0.65 0.23
C VAL A 552 -15.06 0.61 1.07
N ILE A 553 -15.50 1.72 0.48
CA ILE A 553 -15.77 2.97 1.21
C ILE A 553 -16.88 2.78 2.26
N VAL A 554 -17.95 2.07 1.91
CA VAL A 554 -19.05 1.78 2.84
C VAL A 554 -18.56 0.94 4.01
N ILE A 555 -17.75 -0.10 3.76
CA ILE A 555 -17.15 -0.93 4.82
C ILE A 555 -16.20 -0.10 5.70
N ASN A 556 -15.32 0.70 5.10
CA ASN A 556 -14.41 1.62 5.81
C ASN A 556 -15.16 2.56 6.76
N ARG A 557 -16.30 3.10 6.33
CA ARG A 557 -17.08 4.03 7.17
C ARG A 557 -17.93 3.33 8.22
N LEU A 558 -18.62 2.26 7.85
CA LEU A 558 -19.62 1.63 8.71
C LEU A 558 -19.00 0.66 9.71
N VAL A 559 -17.91 -0.02 9.33
CA VAL A 559 -17.25 -1.02 10.16
C VAL A 559 -15.98 -0.43 10.76
N TRP A 560 -14.99 -0.14 9.92
CA TRP A 560 -13.64 0.16 10.38
C TRP A 560 -13.55 1.44 11.21
N ARG A 561 -14.16 2.54 10.75
CA ARG A 561 -14.15 3.81 11.48
C ARG A 561 -14.84 3.72 12.84
N ARG A 562 -15.89 2.90 12.96
CA ARG A 562 -16.57 2.68 14.26
C ARG A 562 -15.69 1.90 15.23
N LEU A 563 -15.01 0.86 14.74
CA LEU A 563 -14.08 0.07 15.54
C LEU A 563 -12.86 0.89 15.96
N TYR A 564 -12.33 1.71 15.05
CA TYR A 564 -11.22 2.61 15.35
C TYR A 564 -11.59 3.62 16.44
N ARG A 565 -12.78 4.21 16.35
CA ARG A 565 -13.29 5.11 17.40
C ARG A 565 -13.44 4.41 18.75
N LEU A 566 -13.93 3.17 18.76
CA LEU A 566 -14.00 2.37 19.98
C LEU A 566 -12.60 2.11 20.56
N ALA A 567 -11.61 1.86 19.71
CA ALA A 567 -10.22 1.69 20.12
C ALA A 567 -9.67 2.96 20.80
N GLU A 568 -9.93 4.13 20.21
CA GLU A 568 -9.45 5.42 20.72
C GLU A 568 -10.16 5.84 22.02
N GLU A 569 -11.47 5.61 22.14
CA GLU A 569 -12.26 6.04 23.30
C GLU A 569 -12.08 5.13 24.53
N LYS A 570 -11.88 3.82 24.33
CA LYS A 570 -11.95 2.83 25.42
C LYS A 570 -10.61 2.14 25.73
N TYR A 571 -9.72 2.01 24.75
CA TYR A 571 -8.55 1.14 24.84
C TYR A 571 -7.22 1.90 24.69
N ARG A 572 -7.25 3.23 24.73
CA ARG A 572 -6.05 4.07 24.78
C ARG A 572 -5.39 3.92 26.16
N MET A 573 -4.14 3.45 26.17
CA MET A 573 -3.37 3.18 27.39
C MET A 573 -2.65 4.46 27.86
N GLU A 574 -3.41 5.53 28.08
CA GLU A 574 -2.95 6.78 28.71
C GLU A 574 -3.47 6.91 30.14
#